data_AF-Q9RZZ0-F1
#
_entry.id   AF-Q9RZZ0-F1
#
_cell.length_a   1.000
_cell.length_b   1.000
_cell.length_c   1.000
_cell.angle_alpha   90.00
_cell.angle_beta   90.00
_cell.angle_gamma   90.00
#
_symmetry.space_group_name_H-M   'P 1'
#
loop_
_entity.id
_entity.type
_entity.pdbx_description
1 polymer ?
#
loop_
_entity_poly.entity_id
_entity_poly.type
_entity_poly.pdbx_seq_one_letter_code
_entity_poly.pdbx_strand_id
1 'polypeptide(L)'
;MKIINILFCISLLLLNSCNSNDNDTLKNNAQQTKSRKKRDLSQEELPQQEKITLTSDEEKMFTSLINVFKYTIEKLNNEIQGCMNGNKSKCNDFFDWLSEDIQKQKELAGAFTKVYNFLKSKAQNETFDTYIKGAIDCKKNTPQDCNKNNKYGDGDNLIEQYFRGVANDMSNRNSNEEIYQYLKDELLKEDNHYAGLTANWQN
;
A
#
# COMPACT_ATOMS: atom_id res chain seq x y z
N MET A 1 2.66 -26.13 -11.45
CA MET A 1 2.07 -26.62 -10.17
C MET A 1 1.99 -25.47 -9.17
N LYS A 2 0.91 -24.68 -9.13
CA LYS A 2 0.68 -23.67 -8.07
C LYS A 2 -0.83 -23.43 -7.79
N ILE A 3 -1.66 -24.49 -7.88
CA ILE A 3 -3.11 -24.41 -7.54
C ILE A 3 -3.36 -24.58 -6.01
N ILE A 4 -2.32 -24.65 -5.17
CA ILE A 4 -2.50 -25.09 -3.77
C ILE A 4 -2.92 -23.98 -2.79
N ASN A 5 -2.94 -22.69 -3.15
CA ASN A 5 -3.27 -21.64 -2.17
C ASN A 5 -4.76 -21.27 -2.05
N ILE A 6 -5.66 -21.85 -2.86
CA ILE A 6 -7.11 -21.58 -2.73
C ILE A 6 -7.80 -22.48 -1.70
N LEU A 7 -7.18 -23.60 -1.32
CA LEU A 7 -7.76 -24.55 -0.36
C LEU A 7 -7.85 -23.98 1.07
N PHE A 8 -6.97 -23.04 1.43
CA PHE A 8 -6.91 -22.48 2.79
C PHE A 8 -8.05 -21.50 3.08
N CYS A 9 -8.71 -20.95 2.06
CA CYS A 9 -9.83 -20.02 2.25
C CYS A 9 -11.16 -20.73 2.53
N ILE A 10 -11.32 -21.99 2.12
CA ILE A 10 -12.59 -22.74 2.29
C ILE A 10 -12.69 -23.35 3.70
N SER A 11 -11.56 -23.73 4.33
CA SER A 11 -11.56 -24.31 5.68
C SER A 11 -12.03 -23.34 6.77
N LEU A 12 -11.82 -22.03 6.60
CA LEU A 12 -12.29 -21.01 7.55
C LEU A 12 -13.81 -20.81 7.52
N LEU A 13 -14.47 -21.06 6.39
CA LEU A 13 -15.94 -20.95 6.29
C LEU A 13 -16.67 -22.14 6.92
N LEU A 14 -16.03 -23.32 7.01
CA LEU A 14 -16.65 -24.53 7.58
C LEU A 14 -16.58 -24.61 9.11
N LEU A 15 -15.68 -23.87 9.76
CA LEU A 15 -15.55 -23.91 11.23
C LEU A 15 -16.57 -23.04 11.97
N ASN A 16 -17.29 -22.16 11.28
CA ASN A 16 -18.31 -21.29 11.90
C ASN A 16 -19.76 -21.82 11.80
N SER A 17 -20.01 -23.00 11.24
CA SER A 17 -21.36 -23.58 11.13
C SER A 17 -21.65 -24.75 12.07
N CYS A 18 -20.71 -25.12 12.97
CA CYS A 18 -20.99 -26.09 14.03
C CYS A 18 -21.42 -25.40 15.32
N ASN A 19 -22.68 -25.00 15.39
CA ASN A 19 -23.39 -24.89 16.66
C ASN A 19 -24.63 -25.79 16.60
N SER A 20 -24.41 -27.11 16.67
CA SER A 20 -25.47 -28.07 16.97
C SER A 20 -25.69 -28.02 18.48
N ASN A 21 -26.64 -27.19 18.93
CA ASN A 21 -27.23 -27.40 20.23
C ASN A 21 -28.49 -28.26 20.05
N ASP A 22 -28.24 -29.56 19.90
CA ASP A 22 -29.20 -30.58 20.26
C ASP A 22 -29.40 -30.53 21.78
N ASN A 23 -30.58 -30.13 22.23
CA ASN A 23 -31.09 -30.53 23.53
C ASN A 23 -32.58 -30.79 23.40
N ASP A 24 -32.88 -31.92 22.75
CA ASP A 24 -34.02 -32.75 23.09
C ASP A 24 -33.76 -33.34 24.47
N THR A 25 -34.41 -32.81 25.51
CA THR A 25 -34.74 -33.60 26.71
C THR A 25 -36.07 -33.13 27.27
N LEU A 26 -37.09 -33.89 26.89
CA LEU A 26 -38.33 -34.13 27.61
C LEU A 26 -38.19 -34.03 29.14
N LYS A 27 -39.05 -33.24 29.79
CA LYS A 27 -39.95 -33.68 30.88
C LYS A 27 -40.81 -32.51 31.42
N ASN A 28 -42.06 -32.53 30.99
CA ASN A 28 -43.30 -32.43 31.76
C ASN A 28 -43.38 -31.62 33.07
N ASN A 29 -44.44 -30.80 33.10
CA ASN A 29 -45.26 -30.41 34.26
C ASN A 29 -44.70 -29.38 35.24
N ALA A 30 -45.10 -28.12 35.09
CA ALA A 30 -46.07 -27.50 36.01
C ALA A 30 -46.37 -26.05 35.59
N GLN A 31 -47.62 -25.67 35.76
CA GLN A 31 -48.19 -24.37 35.46
C GLN A 31 -47.43 -23.23 36.16
N GLN A 32 -46.93 -22.26 35.39
CA GLN A 32 -46.98 -20.86 35.80
C GLN A 32 -47.33 -20.01 34.58
N THR A 33 -48.61 -19.66 34.50
CA THR A 33 -49.13 -18.51 33.76
C THR A 33 -48.54 -17.23 34.35
N LYS A 34 -47.28 -16.95 34.03
CA LYS A 34 -46.73 -15.59 34.12
C LYS A 34 -46.61 -15.08 32.69
N SER A 35 -47.43 -14.07 32.38
CA SER A 35 -47.36 -13.29 31.14
C SER A 35 -45.92 -13.14 30.69
N ARG A 36 -45.54 -13.89 29.65
CA ARG A 36 -44.29 -13.66 28.93
C ARG A 36 -44.41 -12.29 28.32
N LYS A 37 -43.89 -11.28 29.03
CA LYS A 37 -43.43 -10.01 28.46
C LYS A 37 -42.74 -10.40 27.16
N LYS A 38 -43.26 -9.93 26.02
CA LYS A 38 -42.59 -10.06 24.72
C LYS A 38 -41.13 -9.73 25.01
N ARG A 39 -40.25 -10.75 24.93
CA ARG A 39 -38.84 -10.48 24.79
C ARG A 39 -38.78 -9.77 23.46
N ASP A 40 -38.67 -8.45 23.54
CA ASP A 40 -38.08 -7.72 22.44
C ASP A 40 -36.73 -8.41 22.28
N LEU A 41 -36.59 -9.19 21.20
CA LEU A 41 -35.28 -9.56 20.72
C LEU A 41 -34.70 -8.24 20.22
N SER A 42 -34.32 -7.39 21.18
CA SER A 42 -33.43 -6.27 20.99
C SER A 42 -32.30 -6.84 20.15
N GLN A 43 -32.22 -6.33 18.92
CA GLN A 43 -31.23 -6.68 17.92
C GLN A 43 -29.94 -6.99 18.64
N GLU A 44 -29.52 -8.25 18.56
CA GLU A 44 -28.16 -8.64 18.86
C GLU A 44 -27.32 -7.76 17.96
N GLU A 45 -26.73 -6.70 18.52
CA GLU A 45 -25.81 -5.84 17.79
C GLU A 45 -24.70 -6.78 17.33
N LEU A 46 -24.76 -7.15 16.05
CA LEU A 46 -23.65 -7.83 15.38
C LEU A 46 -22.40 -7.05 15.77
N PRO A 47 -21.36 -7.71 16.32
CA PRO A 47 -20.18 -7.04 16.83
C PRO A 47 -19.75 -6.03 15.78
N GLN A 48 -19.75 -4.75 16.15
CA GLN A 48 -19.42 -3.66 15.26
C GLN A 48 -18.07 -4.01 14.64
N GLN A 49 -18.09 -4.47 13.39
CA GLN A 49 -16.92 -4.97 12.70
C GLN A 49 -15.91 -3.83 12.73
N GLU A 50 -14.83 -3.99 13.51
CA GLU A 50 -13.85 -2.93 13.74
C GLU A 50 -13.42 -2.41 12.37
N LYS A 51 -13.81 -1.16 12.08
CA LYS A 51 -13.49 -0.55 10.79
C LYS A 51 -11.98 -0.47 10.73
N ILE A 52 -11.37 -1.15 9.76
CA ILE A 52 -9.94 -1.06 9.52
C ILE A 52 -9.62 0.42 9.26
N THR A 53 -8.69 0.95 10.03
CA THR A 53 -8.18 2.32 9.92
C THR A 53 -6.66 2.30 9.85
N LEU A 54 -6.08 3.32 9.24
CA LEU A 54 -4.63 3.54 9.29
C LEU A 54 -4.27 4.18 10.62
N THR A 55 -3.14 3.76 11.18
CA THR A 55 -2.43 4.53 12.20
C THR A 55 -1.86 5.81 11.60
N SER A 56 -1.52 6.80 12.44
CA SER A 56 -0.95 8.06 11.96
C SER A 56 0.37 7.87 11.19
N ASP A 57 1.20 6.89 11.58
CA ASP A 57 2.45 6.58 10.87
C ASP A 57 2.18 5.90 9.52
N GLU A 58 1.23 4.96 9.46
CA GLU A 58 0.81 4.32 8.20
C GLU A 58 0.23 5.35 7.22
N GLU A 59 -0.63 6.26 7.69
CA GLU A 59 -1.21 7.34 6.89
C GLU A 59 -0.13 8.28 6.34
N LYS A 60 0.83 8.68 7.18
CA LYS A 60 1.95 9.52 6.76
C LYS A 60 2.81 8.85 5.69
N MET A 61 3.16 7.58 5.90
CA MET A 61 4.00 6.84 4.95
C MET A 61 3.27 6.60 3.63
N PHE A 62 2.00 6.22 3.68
CA PHE A 62 1.16 6.07 2.50
C PHE A 62 1.04 7.39 1.73
N THR A 63 0.77 8.50 2.44
CA THR A 63 0.65 9.83 1.83
C THR A 63 1.97 10.23 1.14
N SER A 64 3.11 10.07 1.82
CA SER A 64 4.42 10.33 1.23
C SER A 64 4.66 9.46 -0.01
N LEU A 65 4.38 8.16 0.06
CA LEU A 65 4.52 7.22 -1.05
C LEU A 65 3.75 7.69 -2.30
N ILE A 66 2.46 7.98 -2.16
CA ILE A 66 1.62 8.42 -3.28
C ILE A 66 2.07 9.78 -3.81
N ASN A 67 2.38 10.72 -2.92
CA ASN A 67 2.79 12.07 -3.32
C ASN A 67 4.09 12.06 -4.12
N VAL A 68 5.10 11.29 -3.72
CA VAL A 68 6.37 11.24 -4.46
C VAL A 68 6.23 10.55 -5.81
N PHE A 69 5.38 9.52 -5.92
CA PHE A 69 5.11 8.88 -7.21
C PHE A 69 4.30 9.78 -8.15
N LYS A 70 3.21 10.40 -7.68
CA LYS A 70 2.44 11.38 -8.45
C LYS A 70 3.35 12.50 -8.96
N TYR A 71 4.21 13.02 -8.09
CA TYR A 71 5.16 14.09 -8.44
C TYR A 71 6.20 13.64 -9.48
N THR A 72 6.78 12.46 -9.31
CA THR A 72 7.74 11.88 -10.27
C THR A 72 7.12 11.73 -11.66
N ILE A 73 5.91 11.15 -11.72
CA ILE A 73 5.18 10.94 -12.97
C ILE A 73 4.85 12.28 -13.65
N GLU A 74 4.43 13.28 -12.89
CA GLU A 74 4.14 14.63 -13.43
C GLU A 74 5.39 15.28 -14.01
N LYS A 75 6.51 15.30 -13.27
CA LYS A 75 7.73 16.00 -13.67
C LYS A 75 8.50 15.30 -14.78
N LEU A 76 8.51 13.97 -14.76
CA LEU A 76 9.28 13.13 -15.67
C LEU A 76 8.37 12.40 -16.68
N ASN A 77 7.19 12.94 -16.97
CA ASN A 77 6.22 12.34 -17.89
C ASN A 77 6.85 11.89 -19.23
N ASN A 78 7.73 12.70 -19.83
CA ASN A 78 8.46 12.40 -21.06
C ASN A 78 9.35 11.15 -20.97
N GLU A 79 9.82 10.81 -19.76
CA GLU A 79 10.65 9.63 -19.49
C GLU A 79 9.81 8.44 -18.99
N ILE A 80 8.54 8.66 -18.60
CA ILE A 80 7.61 7.67 -18.05
C ILE A 80 6.32 7.66 -18.88
N GLN A 81 6.45 7.37 -20.17
CA GLN A 81 5.33 7.47 -21.11
C GLN A 81 4.20 6.49 -20.80
N GLY A 82 4.49 5.31 -20.26
CA GLY A 82 3.46 4.30 -19.99
C GLY A 82 2.43 4.71 -18.94
N CYS A 83 2.74 5.71 -18.09
CA CYS A 83 1.77 6.25 -17.14
C CYS A 83 0.76 7.20 -17.79
N MET A 84 1.01 7.64 -19.02
CA MET A 84 0.14 8.51 -19.80
C MET A 84 -0.55 7.69 -20.90
N ASN A 85 -1.87 7.80 -21.02
CA ASN A 85 -2.66 7.21 -22.08
C ASN A 85 -3.51 8.30 -22.76
N GLY A 86 -2.92 8.97 -23.74
CA GLY A 86 -3.51 10.18 -24.33
C GLY A 86 -3.68 11.28 -23.26
N ASN A 87 -4.92 11.71 -23.04
CA ASN A 87 -5.24 12.76 -22.05
C ASN A 87 -5.49 12.22 -20.63
N LYS A 88 -5.48 10.90 -20.41
CA LYS A 88 -5.71 10.28 -19.10
C LYS A 88 -4.41 9.70 -18.57
N SER A 89 -4.16 9.82 -17.27
CA SER A 89 -3.02 9.15 -16.65
C SER A 89 -3.47 7.85 -16.01
N LYS A 90 -3.08 6.73 -16.62
CA LYS A 90 -3.30 5.37 -16.10
C LYS A 90 -2.82 5.22 -14.66
N CYS A 91 -1.67 5.82 -14.33
CA CYS A 91 -1.12 5.76 -12.99
C CYS A 91 -1.90 6.63 -11.99
N ASN A 92 -2.46 7.77 -12.41
CA ASN A 92 -3.37 8.53 -11.55
C ASN A 92 -4.69 7.78 -11.30
N ASP A 93 -5.25 7.15 -12.33
CA ASP A 93 -6.44 6.30 -12.17
C ASP A 93 -6.18 5.15 -11.18
N PHE A 94 -4.96 4.59 -11.18
CA PHE A 94 -4.53 3.61 -10.17
C PHE A 94 -4.50 4.21 -8.76
N PHE A 95 -3.93 5.40 -8.58
CA PHE A 95 -3.87 6.02 -7.26
C PHE A 95 -5.26 6.40 -6.71
N ASP A 96 -6.18 6.81 -7.59
CA ASP A 96 -7.55 7.11 -7.20
C ASP A 96 -8.28 5.82 -6.80
N TRP A 97 -8.13 4.73 -7.57
CA TRP A 97 -8.64 3.40 -7.19
C TRP A 97 -8.08 2.89 -5.86
N LEU A 98 -6.78 3.08 -5.63
CA LEU A 98 -6.10 2.66 -4.40
C LEU A 98 -6.59 3.45 -3.17
N SER A 99 -7.05 4.69 -3.36
CA SER A 99 -7.55 5.54 -2.27
C SER A 99 -8.83 5.02 -1.61
N GLU A 100 -9.52 4.07 -2.24
CA GLU A 100 -10.76 3.47 -1.74
C GLU A 100 -10.53 2.24 -0.84
N ASP A 101 -9.33 1.63 -0.87
CA ASP A 101 -9.03 0.38 -0.16
C ASP A 101 -8.02 0.57 0.97
N ILE A 102 -8.51 0.80 2.20
CA ILE A 102 -7.69 1.03 3.39
C ILE A 102 -6.72 -0.13 3.68
N GLN A 103 -7.12 -1.38 3.40
CA GLN A 103 -6.25 -2.54 3.64
C GLN A 103 -5.05 -2.52 2.68
N LYS A 104 -5.26 -2.19 1.40
CA LYS A 104 -4.17 -2.02 0.43
C LYS A 104 -3.27 -0.84 0.78
N GLN A 105 -3.82 0.26 1.28
CA GLN A 105 -3.04 1.40 1.75
C GLN A 105 -2.10 1.01 2.89
N LYS A 106 -2.63 0.26 3.87
CA LYS A 106 -1.87 -0.27 5.00
C LYS A 106 -0.74 -1.19 4.55
N GLU A 107 -1.01 -2.10 3.62
CA GLU A 107 -0.02 -3.03 3.07
C GLU A 107 1.10 -2.30 2.33
N LEU A 108 0.78 -1.26 1.54
CA LEU A 108 1.80 -0.46 0.85
C LEU A 108 2.60 0.43 1.81
N ALA A 109 1.97 1.01 2.83
CA ALA A 109 2.68 1.73 3.88
C ALA A 109 3.71 0.81 4.57
N GLY A 110 3.30 -0.40 4.94
CA GLY A 110 4.18 -1.41 5.51
C GLY A 110 5.32 -1.79 4.56
N ALA A 111 5.02 -2.07 3.28
CA ALA A 111 6.02 -2.41 2.27
C ALA A 111 7.03 -1.28 2.04
N PHE A 112 6.60 -0.02 2.09
CA PHE A 112 7.45 1.14 1.85
C PHE A 112 8.45 1.45 2.98
N THR A 113 8.27 0.85 4.16
CA THR A 113 9.07 1.14 5.38
C THR A 113 10.57 1.17 5.14
N LYS A 114 11.09 0.20 4.40
CA LYS A 114 12.53 0.08 4.17
C LYS A 114 13.09 1.24 3.36
N VAL A 115 12.46 1.51 2.22
CA VAL A 115 12.79 2.61 1.31
C VAL A 115 12.63 3.95 2.03
N TYR A 116 11.52 4.14 2.74
CA TYR A 116 11.21 5.35 3.49
C TYR A 116 12.29 5.67 4.52
N ASN A 117 12.63 4.69 5.37
CA ASN A 117 13.62 4.88 6.43
C ASN A 117 15.03 5.11 5.88
N PHE A 118 15.41 4.39 4.82
CA PHE A 118 16.68 4.60 4.15
C PHE A 118 16.80 6.04 3.64
N LEU A 119 15.88 6.49 2.80
CA LEU A 119 15.89 7.84 2.22
C LEU A 119 15.76 8.93 3.28
N LYS A 120 14.94 8.71 4.31
CA LYS A 120 14.82 9.65 5.44
C LYS A 120 16.15 9.81 6.19
N SER A 121 16.95 8.75 6.33
CA SER A 121 18.29 8.85 6.92
C SER A 121 19.26 9.70 6.08
N LYS A 122 19.00 9.84 4.78
CA LYS A 122 19.80 10.65 3.85
C LYS A 122 19.32 12.09 3.71
N ALA A 123 18.05 12.37 4.05
CA ALA A 123 17.45 13.70 3.92
C ALA A 123 18.04 14.77 4.86
N GLN A 124 18.84 14.39 5.85
CA GLN A 124 19.46 15.30 6.83
C GLN A 124 18.45 16.27 7.47
N ASN A 125 18.45 17.53 7.03
CA ASN A 125 17.62 18.62 7.57
C ASN A 125 16.32 18.86 6.78
N GLU A 126 16.07 18.09 5.71
CA GLU A 126 14.89 18.21 4.88
C GLU A 126 13.82 17.20 5.30
N THR A 127 12.55 17.53 5.04
CA THR A 127 11.50 16.52 5.13
C THR A 127 11.69 15.47 4.04
N PHE A 128 11.16 14.25 4.27
CA PHE A 128 11.20 13.19 3.27
C PHE A 128 10.71 13.68 1.89
N ASP A 129 9.50 14.23 1.83
CA ASP A 129 8.90 14.71 0.58
C ASP A 129 9.75 15.81 -0.08
N THR A 130 10.25 16.77 0.68
CA THR A 130 11.11 17.86 0.16
C THR A 130 12.38 17.28 -0.46
N TYR A 131 13.03 16.35 0.23
CA TYR A 131 14.27 15.73 -0.22
C TYR A 131 14.08 14.94 -1.53
N ILE A 132 13.03 14.12 -1.61
CA ILE A 132 12.73 13.36 -2.83
C ILE A 132 12.34 14.29 -3.98
N LYS A 133 11.48 15.29 -3.74
CA LYS A 133 11.11 16.27 -4.77
C LYS A 133 12.32 17.05 -5.28
N GLY A 134 13.26 17.40 -4.39
CA GLY A 134 14.52 18.01 -4.76
C GLY A 134 15.33 17.16 -5.73
N ALA A 135 15.37 15.84 -5.54
CA ALA A 135 16.02 14.91 -6.47
C ALA A 135 15.31 14.88 -7.84
N ILE A 136 13.98 14.85 -7.87
CA ILE A 136 13.20 14.87 -9.12
C ILE A 136 13.36 16.19 -9.88
N ASP A 137 13.26 17.32 -9.17
CA ASP A 137 13.45 18.66 -9.76
C ASP A 137 14.86 18.84 -10.30
N CYS A 138 15.86 18.29 -9.62
CA CYS A 138 17.25 18.34 -10.03
C CYS A 138 17.50 17.64 -11.37
N LYS A 139 16.91 16.46 -11.58
CA LYS A 139 16.89 15.78 -12.90
C LYS A 139 16.16 16.60 -13.95
N LYS A 140 14.99 17.18 -13.60
CA LYS A 140 14.14 17.91 -14.54
C LYS A 140 14.77 19.22 -15.02
N ASN A 141 15.37 19.99 -14.10
CA ASN A 141 15.74 21.38 -14.35
C ASN A 141 17.24 21.57 -14.59
N THR A 142 18.10 20.82 -13.87
CA THR A 142 19.56 21.01 -13.87
C THR A 142 20.30 19.67 -13.91
N PRO A 143 20.06 18.80 -14.91
CA PRO A 143 20.65 17.47 -14.94
C PRO A 143 22.18 17.48 -14.96
N GLN A 144 22.82 18.52 -15.49
CA GLN A 144 24.29 18.65 -15.52
C GLN A 144 24.90 18.93 -14.14
N ASP A 145 24.13 19.53 -13.23
CA ASP A 145 24.60 19.92 -11.90
C ASP A 145 24.21 18.91 -10.82
N CYS A 146 23.31 17.98 -11.16
CA CYS A 146 22.63 17.17 -10.17
C CYS A 146 23.55 16.25 -9.38
N ASN A 147 24.63 15.81 -10.02
CA ASN A 147 25.56 14.85 -9.46
C ASN A 147 26.78 15.53 -8.79
N LYS A 148 26.90 16.86 -8.83
CA LYS A 148 28.12 17.57 -8.40
C LYS A 148 28.43 17.43 -6.91
N ASN A 149 27.40 17.30 -6.07
CA ASN A 149 27.54 17.33 -4.62
C ASN A 149 27.17 15.99 -3.96
N ASN A 150 26.96 14.93 -4.76
CA ASN A 150 26.52 13.62 -4.29
C ASN A 150 25.28 13.62 -3.37
N LYS A 151 24.46 14.68 -3.44
CA LYS A 151 23.33 14.88 -2.52
C LYS A 151 22.30 13.77 -2.63
N TYR A 152 22.06 13.27 -3.85
CA TYR A 152 21.02 12.29 -4.15
C TYR A 152 21.59 10.91 -4.55
N GLY A 153 22.84 10.63 -4.18
CA GLY A 153 23.61 9.44 -4.53
C GLY A 153 25.06 9.79 -4.92
N ASP A 154 25.98 8.82 -4.95
CA ASP A 154 27.37 9.06 -5.35
C ASP A 154 27.52 9.02 -6.87
N GLY A 155 27.87 10.16 -7.48
CA GLY A 155 28.06 10.30 -8.93
C GLY A 155 26.79 10.26 -9.76
N ASP A 156 25.68 9.74 -9.23
CA ASP A 156 24.36 9.65 -9.86
C ASP A 156 23.23 10.05 -8.91
N ASN A 157 22.13 10.54 -9.49
CA ASN A 157 20.88 10.78 -8.77
C ASN A 157 20.10 9.46 -8.60
N LEU A 158 20.55 8.63 -7.66
CA LEU A 158 19.99 7.31 -7.36
C LEU A 158 18.53 7.39 -6.87
N ILE A 159 18.16 8.50 -6.22
CA ILE A 159 16.78 8.73 -5.78
C ILE A 159 15.85 8.86 -6.98
N GLU A 160 16.18 9.72 -7.94
CA GLU A 160 15.36 9.90 -9.13
C GLU A 160 15.28 8.61 -9.94
N GLN A 161 16.41 7.93 -10.14
CA GLN A 161 16.45 6.67 -10.88
C GLN A 161 15.54 5.62 -10.25
N TYR A 162 15.52 5.52 -8.91
CA TYR A 162 14.62 4.63 -8.19
C TYR A 162 13.14 4.93 -8.50
N PHE A 163 12.70 6.17 -8.26
CA PHE A 163 11.28 6.51 -8.43
C PHE A 163 10.84 6.48 -9.89
N ARG A 164 11.69 6.93 -10.83
CA ARG A 164 11.41 6.83 -12.27
C ARG A 164 11.36 5.37 -12.71
N GLY A 165 12.30 4.53 -12.26
CA GLY A 165 12.36 3.11 -12.58
C GLY A 165 11.12 2.36 -12.12
N VAL A 166 10.75 2.50 -10.85
CA VAL A 166 9.54 1.88 -10.29
C VAL A 166 8.29 2.39 -11.00
N ALA A 167 8.16 3.71 -11.23
CA ALA A 167 7.01 4.27 -11.94
C ALA A 167 6.89 3.75 -13.38
N ASN A 168 8.02 3.61 -14.09
CA ASN A 168 8.04 3.04 -15.44
C ASN A 168 7.58 1.57 -15.45
N ASP A 169 8.03 0.77 -14.49
CA ASP A 169 7.63 -0.64 -14.38
C ASP A 169 6.18 -0.82 -13.92
N MET A 170 5.70 0.03 -13.01
CA MET A 170 4.27 0.12 -12.67
C MET A 170 3.43 0.32 -13.93
N SER A 171 3.90 1.18 -14.83
CA SER A 171 3.19 1.53 -16.05
C SER A 171 3.01 0.38 -17.05
N ASN A 172 3.85 -0.66 -16.94
CA ASN A 172 3.80 -1.86 -17.78
C ASN A 172 2.77 -2.91 -17.34
N ARG A 173 2.05 -2.69 -16.22
CA ARG A 173 1.03 -3.61 -15.69
C ARG A 173 -0.35 -3.34 -16.28
N ASN A 174 -1.19 -4.35 -16.48
CA ASN A 174 -2.41 -4.20 -17.29
C ASN A 174 -3.63 -3.70 -16.52
N SER A 175 -3.63 -3.86 -15.19
CA SER A 175 -4.77 -3.52 -14.34
C SER A 175 -4.31 -2.88 -13.03
N ASN A 176 -5.22 -2.20 -12.33
CA ASN A 176 -4.93 -1.60 -11.03
C ASN A 176 -4.46 -2.64 -10.00
N GLU A 177 -5.03 -3.86 -10.03
CA GLU A 177 -4.60 -4.96 -9.16
C GLU A 177 -3.18 -5.44 -9.51
N GLU A 178 -2.83 -5.54 -10.80
CA GLU A 178 -1.45 -5.89 -11.20
C GLU A 178 -0.44 -4.79 -10.81
N ILE A 179 -0.82 -3.50 -10.93
CA ILE A 179 0.01 -2.38 -10.47
C ILE A 179 0.21 -2.48 -8.95
N TYR A 180 -0.86 -2.75 -8.20
CA TYR A 180 -0.82 -2.93 -6.75
C TYR A 180 0.13 -4.04 -6.32
N GLN A 181 -0.05 -5.25 -6.87
CA GLN A 181 0.79 -6.40 -6.53
C GLN A 181 2.26 -6.13 -6.90
N TYR A 182 2.51 -5.56 -8.08
CA TYR A 182 3.86 -5.17 -8.48
C TYR A 182 4.47 -4.17 -7.50
N LEU A 183 3.77 -3.08 -7.19
CA LEU A 183 4.30 -2.04 -6.31
C LEU A 183 4.60 -2.60 -4.92
N LYS A 184 3.68 -3.41 -4.36
CA LYS A 184 3.89 -4.07 -3.07
C LYS A 184 5.14 -4.96 -3.07
N ASP A 185 5.29 -5.80 -4.10
CA ASP A 185 6.44 -6.69 -4.23
C ASP A 185 7.75 -5.90 -4.44
N GLU A 186 7.74 -4.89 -5.30
CA GLU A 186 8.92 -4.07 -5.61
C GLU A 186 9.40 -3.28 -4.40
N LEU A 187 8.49 -2.72 -3.60
CA LEU A 187 8.84 -1.99 -2.37
C LEU A 187 9.51 -2.89 -1.32
N LEU A 188 9.24 -4.21 -1.36
CA LEU A 188 9.84 -5.21 -0.47
C LEU A 188 11.15 -5.80 -1.03
N LYS A 189 11.37 -5.75 -2.34
CA LYS A 189 12.55 -6.33 -2.98
C LYS A 189 13.81 -5.52 -2.69
N GLU A 190 14.90 -6.23 -2.46
CA GLU A 190 16.19 -5.63 -2.13
C GLU A 190 17.19 -5.67 -3.28
N ASP A 191 16.93 -6.51 -4.29
CA ASP A 191 17.83 -6.90 -5.37
C ASP A 191 17.48 -6.27 -6.73
N ASN A 192 16.50 -5.35 -6.76
CA ASN A 192 16.09 -4.63 -7.96
C ASN A 192 16.33 -3.12 -7.83
N HIS A 193 15.30 -2.26 -7.94
CA HIS A 193 15.49 -0.80 -7.88
C HIS A 193 16.11 -0.37 -6.54
N TYR A 194 15.77 -1.06 -5.44
CA TYR A 194 16.36 -0.80 -4.12
C TYR A 194 17.87 -1.06 -4.06
N ALA A 195 18.38 -2.06 -4.78
CA ALA A 195 19.82 -2.33 -4.84
C ALA A 195 20.56 -1.14 -5.49
N GLY A 196 20.02 -0.63 -6.60
CA GLY A 196 20.53 0.57 -7.26
C GLY A 196 20.44 1.80 -6.36
N LEU A 197 19.30 1.98 -5.68
CA LEU A 197 19.09 3.09 -4.75
C LEU A 197 20.11 3.12 -3.62
N THR A 198 20.52 1.96 -3.11
CA THR A 198 21.40 1.83 -1.95
C THR A 198 22.87 1.61 -2.31
N ALA A 199 23.16 1.35 -3.58
CA ALA A 199 24.52 1.24 -4.08
C ALA A 199 25.27 2.56 -3.86
N ASN A 200 26.51 2.47 -3.36
CA ASN A 200 27.47 3.58 -3.39
C ASN A 200 26.92 4.90 -2.81
N TRP A 201 26.65 4.94 -1.51
CA TRP A 201 26.52 6.22 -0.81
C TRP A 201 27.84 6.53 -0.12
N GLN A 202 28.34 7.75 -0.27
CA GLN A 202 29.42 8.23 0.58
C GLN A 202 28.89 8.32 2.02
N ASN A 203 29.62 7.71 2.95
CA ASN A 203 29.32 7.77 4.39
C ASN A 203 29.70 9.12 4.98
#